data_AF-A0AAE3NH05-F1
#
_entry.id   AF-A0AAE3NH05-F1
#
_cell.length_a   1.000
_cell.length_b   1.000
_cell.length_c   1.000
_cell.angle_alpha   90.00
_cell.angle_beta   90.00
_cell.angle_gamma   90.00
#
_symmetry.space_group_name_H-M   'P 1'
#
loop_
_entity.id
_entity.type
_entity.pdbx_description
1 polymer ?
#
loop_
_entity_poly.entity_id
_entity_poly.type
_entity_poly.pdbx_seq_one_letter_code
_entity_poly.pdbx_strand_id
1 'polypeptide(L)'
;MNANLGIVLRKAERDKILSQLPPQIKNWAGEEIVVGKSRYVFPSLDKVEFEIYPITKFILSRLPASEQGEELEYAWMTGVGLDEYRSWLVREEDFKKPNAFEVSLSGLLNILDFWAVMLAPEGERLGEVVVADVDNLLRMLRRCVRDLDVCEGFLAVKA
;
A
#
# COMPACT_ATOMS: atom_id res chain seq x y z
N MET A 1 -6.41 0.19 -10.82
CA MET A 1 -5.02 0.02 -11.27
C MET A 1 -4.75 -1.48 -11.20
N ASN A 2 -4.15 -2.11 -12.22
CA ASN A 2 -3.96 -3.57 -12.20
C ASN A 2 -2.58 -3.97 -11.63
N ALA A 3 -2.33 -3.62 -10.37
CA ALA A 3 -1.09 -3.92 -9.67
C ALA A 3 -1.35 -4.14 -8.18
N ASN A 4 -0.57 -5.03 -7.56
CA ASN A 4 -0.56 -5.21 -6.13
C ASN A 4 0.33 -4.15 -5.49
N LEU A 5 -0.28 -3.07 -4.99
CA LEU A 5 0.40 -2.05 -4.20
C LEU A 5 0.00 -2.19 -2.73
N GLY A 6 0.96 -2.23 -1.82
CA GLY A 6 0.65 -2.28 -0.40
C GLY A 6 1.86 -2.05 0.48
N ILE A 7 1.60 -1.94 1.79
CA ILE A 7 2.62 -1.69 2.80
C ILE A 7 2.64 -2.88 3.75
N VAL A 8 3.82 -3.45 3.94
CA VAL A 8 4.11 -4.30 5.09
C VAL A 8 4.42 -3.40 6.27
N LEU A 9 3.73 -3.62 7.38
CA LEU A 9 3.88 -2.87 8.61
C LEU A 9 3.58 -3.77 9.82
N ARG A 10 4.04 -3.36 11.01
CA ARG A 10 3.74 -4.12 12.23
C ARG A 10 2.28 -3.95 12.60
N LYS A 11 1.63 -5.03 13.06
CA LYS A 11 0.24 -5.00 13.50
C LYS A 11 -0.04 -3.95 14.58
N ALA A 12 0.90 -3.77 15.50
CA ALA A 12 0.80 -2.72 16.54
C ALA A 12 0.75 -1.31 15.94
N GLU A 13 1.46 -1.06 14.83
CA GLU A 13 1.41 0.22 14.12
C GLU A 13 0.11 0.37 13.35
N ARG A 14 -0.37 -0.71 12.73
CA ARG A 14 -1.69 -0.74 12.06
C ARG A 14 -2.79 -0.28 13.00
N ASP A 15 -2.86 -0.88 14.18
CA ASP A 15 -3.90 -0.62 15.18
C ASP A 15 -3.86 0.82 15.71
N LYS A 16 -2.68 1.45 15.68
CA LYS A 16 -2.47 2.83 16.11
C LYS A 16 -2.79 3.86 15.02
N ILE A 17 -2.49 3.53 13.76
CA ILE A 17 -2.44 4.51 12.67
C ILE A 17 -3.63 4.38 11.71
N LEU A 18 -4.11 3.17 11.44
CA LEU A 18 -5.21 2.93 10.52
C LEU A 18 -6.54 2.82 11.26
N SER A 19 -7.54 3.54 10.77
CA SER A 19 -8.91 3.46 11.30
C SER A 19 -9.66 2.36 10.57
N GLN A 20 -10.24 1.42 11.32
CA GLN A 20 -11.12 0.41 10.75
C GLN A 20 -12.44 1.05 10.31
N LEU A 21 -12.84 0.81 9.06
CA LEU A 21 -14.16 1.21 8.56
C LEU A 21 -15.26 0.33 9.15
N PRO A 22 -16.49 0.85 9.27
CA PRO A 22 -17.63 0.03 9.64
C PRO A 22 -17.78 -1.20 8.74
N PRO A 23 -18.18 -2.35 9.29
CA PRO A 23 -18.45 -3.54 8.51
C PRO A 23 -19.53 -3.25 7.46
N GLN A 24 -19.42 -3.88 6.30
CA GLN A 24 -20.51 -3.83 5.32
C GLN A 24 -21.62 -4.75 5.80
N ILE A 25 -22.84 -4.23 5.88
CA ILE A 25 -24.01 -4.98 6.33
C ILE A 25 -24.97 -5.13 5.16
N LYS A 26 -25.43 -6.35 4.91
CA LYS A 26 -26.56 -6.64 4.02
C LYS A 26 -27.74 -7.11 4.83
N ASN A 27 -28.93 -6.65 4.44
CA ASN A 27 -30.19 -7.06 5.01
C ASN A 27 -30.87 -8.08 4.10
N TRP A 28 -31.06 -9.31 4.59
CA TRP A 28 -31.80 -10.36 3.88
C TRP A 28 -32.97 -10.84 4.76
N ALA A 29 -34.20 -10.66 4.27
CA ALA A 29 -35.44 -11.04 4.96
C ALA A 29 -35.56 -10.51 6.42
N GLY A 30 -34.93 -9.37 6.73
CA GLY A 30 -34.92 -8.78 8.07
C GLY A 30 -33.74 -9.19 8.95
N GLU A 31 -32.84 -10.03 8.45
CA GLU A 31 -31.59 -10.39 9.12
C GLU A 31 -30.42 -9.53 8.60
N GLU A 32 -29.69 -8.90 9.53
CA GLU A 32 -28.46 -8.18 9.25
C GLU A 32 -27.28 -9.15 9.21
N ILE A 33 -26.63 -9.24 8.05
CA ILE A 33 -25.46 -10.10 7.84
C ILE A 33 -24.26 -9.20 7.52
N VAL A 34 -23.21 -9.34 8.32
CA VAL A 34 -21.91 -8.73 8.03
C VAL A 34 -21.28 -9.46 6.84
N VAL A 35 -20.92 -8.71 5.82
CA VAL A 35 -20.33 -9.23 4.58
C VAL A 35 -19.02 -8.52 4.26
N GLY A 36 -18.18 -9.19 3.48
CA GLY A 36 -16.91 -8.63 3.00
C GLY A 36 -15.78 -8.75 4.03
N LYS A 37 -14.62 -8.21 3.65
CA LYS A 37 -13.41 -8.17 4.48
C LYS A 37 -13.41 -6.93 5.36
N SER A 38 -12.64 -6.97 6.45
CA SER A 38 -12.32 -5.76 7.21
C SER A 38 -11.51 -4.81 6.34
N ARG A 39 -11.92 -3.54 6.34
CA ARG A 39 -11.31 -2.47 5.54
C ARG A 39 -10.83 -1.39 6.49
N TYR A 40 -9.69 -0.80 6.16
CA TYR A 40 -9.07 0.23 6.97
C TYR A 40 -8.76 1.45 6.11
N VAL A 41 -8.63 2.61 6.73
CA VAL A 41 -8.27 3.85 6.05
C VAL A 41 -7.20 4.58 6.84
N PHE A 42 -6.37 5.32 6.10
CA PHE A 42 -5.57 6.39 6.68
C PHE A 42 -6.27 7.71 6.33
N PRO A 43 -6.71 8.54 7.31
CA PRO A 43 -7.60 9.67 7.04
C PRO A 43 -7.15 10.65 5.95
N SER A 44 -5.84 10.82 5.75
CA SER A 44 -5.30 11.73 4.74
C SER A 44 -5.12 11.09 3.35
N LEU A 45 -5.17 9.76 3.25
CA LEU A 45 -5.00 9.03 1.99
C LEU A 45 -6.38 8.86 1.32
N ASP A 46 -6.87 9.95 0.71
CA ASP A 46 -8.24 10.02 0.18
C ASP A 46 -8.53 8.91 -0.83
N LYS A 47 -9.74 8.33 -0.72
CA LYS A 47 -10.26 7.23 -1.56
C LYS A 47 -9.34 6.01 -1.71
N VAL A 48 -8.43 5.81 -0.76
CA VAL A 48 -7.62 4.59 -0.64
C VAL A 48 -8.05 3.85 0.61
N GLU A 49 -8.34 2.57 0.43
CA GLU A 49 -8.67 1.65 1.51
C GLU A 49 -7.56 0.60 1.62
N PHE A 50 -7.43 0.01 2.80
CA PHE A 50 -6.50 -1.07 3.07
C PHE A 50 -7.26 -2.33 3.43
N GLU A 51 -6.95 -3.42 2.74
CA GLU A 51 -7.31 -4.77 3.15
C GLU A 51 -6.09 -5.43 3.80
N ILE A 52 -6.27 -6.02 4.97
CA ILE A 52 -5.17 -6.61 5.74
C ILE A 52 -5.05 -8.10 5.42
N TYR A 53 -3.83 -8.52 5.08
CA TYR A 53 -3.47 -9.90 4.79
C TYR A 53 -2.33 -10.37 5.69
N PRO A 54 -2.28 -11.67 6.02
CA PRO A 54 -1.11 -12.25 6.64
C PRO A 54 0.09 -12.10 5.70
N ILE A 55 1.27 -11.82 6.28
CA ILE A 55 2.49 -11.78 5.49
C ILE A 55 2.84 -13.19 4.98
N THR A 56 3.20 -13.28 3.70
CA THR A 56 3.64 -14.56 3.14
C THR A 56 5.09 -14.84 3.52
N LYS A 57 5.47 -16.13 3.57
CA LYS A 57 6.88 -16.53 3.76
C LYS A 57 7.81 -15.91 2.72
N PHE A 58 7.31 -15.72 1.50
CA PHE A 58 8.05 -15.08 0.42
C PHE A 58 8.41 -13.64 0.77
N ILE A 59 7.43 -12.79 1.13
CA ILE A 59 7.70 -11.40 1.51
C ILE A 59 8.58 -11.36 2.76
N LEU A 60 8.25 -12.14 3.79
CA LEU A 60 8.99 -12.19 5.06
C LEU A 60 10.48 -12.51 4.86
N SER A 61 10.81 -13.44 3.97
CA SER A 61 12.20 -13.84 3.67
C SER A 61 13.04 -12.72 3.03
N ARG A 62 12.41 -11.67 2.51
CA ARG A 62 13.06 -10.51 1.89
C ARG A 62 13.23 -9.33 2.85
N LEU A 63 12.66 -9.42 4.04
CA LEU A 63 12.75 -8.37 5.05
C LEU A 63 14.00 -8.52 5.93
N PRO A 64 14.46 -7.43 6.58
CA PRO A 64 15.56 -7.49 7.53
C PRO A 64 15.31 -8.53 8.61
N ALA A 65 16.37 -9.24 9.04
CA ALA A 65 16.25 -10.30 10.05
C ALA A 65 15.66 -9.81 11.37
N SER A 66 15.86 -8.53 11.72
CA SER A 66 15.27 -7.89 12.90
C SER A 66 13.74 -7.85 12.87
N GLU A 67 13.14 -7.83 11.69
CA GLU A 67 11.68 -7.74 11.52
C GLU A 67 11.02 -9.11 11.34
N GLN A 68 11.80 -10.17 11.07
CA GLN A 68 11.24 -11.50 10.75
C GLN A 68 10.56 -12.18 11.95
N GLY A 69 10.85 -11.73 13.17
CA GLY A 69 10.22 -12.21 14.41
C GLY A 69 9.02 -11.38 14.86
N GLU A 70 8.71 -10.28 14.17
CA GLU A 70 7.62 -9.37 14.54
C GLU A 70 6.26 -9.82 13.97
N GLU A 71 5.18 -9.36 14.60
CA GLU A 71 3.82 -9.53 14.06
C GLU A 71 3.59 -8.58 12.88
N LEU A 72 4.03 -8.98 11.68
CA LEU A 72 3.88 -8.22 10.45
C LEU A 72 2.60 -8.57 9.68
N GLU A 73 2.00 -7.56 9.08
CA GLU A 73 0.83 -7.67 8.20
C GLU A 73 1.10 -6.97 6.87
N TYR A 74 0.46 -7.45 5.81
CA TYR A 74 0.46 -6.78 4.51
C TYR A 74 -0.85 -6.01 4.33
N ALA A 75 -0.78 -4.69 4.39
CA ALA A 75 -1.88 -3.78 4.12
C ALA A 75 -1.94 -3.49 2.61
N TRP A 76 -2.76 -4.26 1.90
CA TRP A 76 -2.99 -4.12 0.47
C TRP A 76 -3.85 -2.88 0.20
N MET A 77 -3.36 -1.96 -0.63
CA MET A 77 -4.09 -0.77 -1.03
C MET A 77 -5.10 -1.09 -2.13
N THR A 78 -6.33 -0.64 -1.92
CA THR A 78 -7.44 -0.71 -2.88
C THR A 78 -8.15 0.64 -2.94
N GLY A 79 -9.17 0.75 -3.81
CA GLY A 79 -9.97 1.96 -3.95
C GLY A 79 -9.58 2.84 -5.12
N VAL A 80 -10.47 3.78 -5.47
CA VAL A 80 -10.38 4.60 -6.68
C VAL A 80 -9.26 5.64 -6.63
N GLY A 81 -8.74 5.98 -5.44
CA GLY A 81 -7.62 6.89 -5.29
C GLY A 81 -6.34 6.41 -6.02
N LEU A 82 -6.16 5.09 -6.13
CA LEU A 82 -5.05 4.51 -6.90
C LEU A 82 -5.20 4.69 -8.42
N ASP A 83 -6.45 4.60 -8.92
CA ASP A 83 -6.77 4.85 -10.33
C ASP A 83 -6.64 6.33 -10.68
N GLU A 84 -7.06 7.21 -9.76
CA GLU A 84 -6.86 8.66 -9.88
C GLU A 84 -5.37 9.01 -9.90
N TYR A 85 -4.56 8.40 -9.03
CA TYR A 85 -3.11 8.58 -9.01
C TYR A 85 -2.45 8.14 -10.33
N ARG A 86 -2.75 6.93 -10.81
CA ARG A 86 -2.25 6.45 -12.12
C ARG A 86 -2.67 7.38 -13.25
N SER A 87 -3.94 7.81 -13.27
CA SER A 87 -4.45 8.71 -14.31
C SER A 87 -3.76 10.07 -14.29
N TRP A 88 -3.44 10.60 -13.11
CA TRP A 88 -2.64 11.81 -12.98
C TRP A 88 -1.22 11.63 -13.53
N LEU A 89 -0.56 10.52 -13.22
CA LEU A 89 0.80 10.22 -13.70
C LEU A 89 0.92 10.15 -15.22
N VAL A 90 -0.12 9.68 -15.90
CA VAL A 90 -0.13 9.59 -17.37
C VAL A 90 -0.38 10.96 -18.03
N ARG A 91 -1.09 11.87 -17.34
CA ARG A 91 -1.47 13.19 -17.87
C ARG A 91 -0.44 14.29 -17.58
N GLU A 92 0.25 14.20 -16.45
CA GLU A 92 1.17 15.22 -15.99
C GLU A 92 2.57 14.97 -16.57
N GLU A 93 3.11 15.93 -17.31
CA GLU A 93 4.44 15.79 -17.94
C GLU A 93 5.57 16.31 -17.04
N ASP A 94 5.27 17.26 -16.15
CA ASP A 94 6.30 18.09 -15.51
C ASP A 94 6.53 17.79 -14.02
N PHE A 95 5.64 17.03 -13.35
CA PHE A 95 5.73 16.59 -11.93
C PHE A 95 6.24 17.62 -10.91
N LYS A 96 6.09 18.93 -11.18
CA LYS A 96 6.66 20.03 -10.37
C LYS A 96 6.09 20.09 -8.95
N LYS A 97 4.92 19.47 -8.73
CA LYS A 97 4.29 19.36 -7.42
C LYS A 97 3.91 17.90 -7.15
N PRO A 98 4.14 17.40 -5.92
CA PRO A 98 3.70 16.07 -5.54
C PRO A 98 2.17 16.01 -5.54
N ASN A 99 1.62 14.89 -5.99
CA ASN A 99 0.19 14.62 -5.93
C ASN A 99 -0.27 14.45 -4.47
N ALA A 100 -1.53 14.76 -4.17
CA ALA A 100 -2.10 14.58 -2.84
C ALA A 100 -1.90 13.15 -2.29
N PHE A 101 -1.99 12.14 -3.17
CA PHE A 101 -1.67 10.75 -2.82
C PHE A 101 -0.23 10.59 -2.33
N GLU A 102 0.75 11.12 -3.07
CA GLU A 102 2.18 11.02 -2.70
C GLU A 102 2.48 11.76 -1.38
N VAL A 103 1.87 12.94 -1.18
CA VAL A 103 2.01 13.73 0.05
C VAL A 103 1.48 12.94 1.26
N SER A 104 0.28 12.37 1.14
CA SER A 104 -0.34 11.60 2.22
C SER A 104 0.34 10.26 2.46
N LEU A 105 0.81 9.58 1.40
CA LEU A 105 1.60 8.37 1.52
C LEU A 105 2.93 8.65 2.24
N SER A 106 3.61 9.74 1.89
CA SER A 106 4.80 10.20 2.61
C SER A 106 4.50 10.44 4.09
N GLY A 107 3.40 11.13 4.40
CA GLY A 107 2.95 11.34 5.77
C GLY A 107 2.75 10.04 6.55
N LEU A 108 2.09 9.05 5.95
CA LEU A 108 1.91 7.72 6.55
C LEU A 108 3.25 7.03 6.81
N LEU A 109 4.13 6.97 5.81
CA LEU A 109 5.42 6.27 5.91
C LEU A 109 6.39 6.91 6.91
N ASN A 110 6.31 8.21 7.11
CA ASN A 110 7.13 8.93 8.09
C ASN A 110 6.67 8.71 9.54
N ILE A 111 5.42 8.30 9.77
CA ILE A 111 4.90 7.99 11.10
C ILE A 111 5.23 6.54 11.50
N LEU A 112 5.46 5.67 10.51
CA LEU A 112 5.81 4.27 10.74
C LEU A 112 7.28 4.14 11.16
N ASP A 113 7.52 3.39 12.24
CA ASP A 113 8.84 2.97 12.68
C ASP A 113 9.44 1.98 11.69
N PHE A 114 8.62 1.07 11.15
CA PHE A 114 9.01 0.15 10.07
C PHE A 114 7.99 0.16 8.92
N TRP A 115 8.50 0.12 7.69
CA TRP A 115 7.67 -0.17 6.52
C TRP A 115 8.46 -0.92 5.46
N ALA A 116 7.77 -1.76 4.70
CA ALA A 116 8.21 -2.19 3.38
C ALA A 116 7.07 -2.03 2.38
N VAL A 117 7.29 -1.25 1.32
CA VAL A 117 6.28 -1.00 0.29
C VAL A 117 6.51 -1.92 -0.88
N MET A 118 5.49 -2.71 -1.21
CA MET A 118 5.51 -3.60 -2.37
C MET A 118 4.67 -3.00 -3.49
N LEU A 119 5.23 -2.98 -4.70
CA LEU A 119 4.49 -2.81 -5.95
C LEU A 119 4.79 -4.00 -6.84
N ALA A 120 3.80 -4.83 -7.13
CA ALA A 120 3.90 -5.94 -8.08
C ALA A 120 2.90 -5.76 -9.24
N PRO A 121 3.35 -5.30 -10.42
CA PRO A 121 2.53 -5.21 -11.62
C PRO A 121 1.99 -6.58 -12.03
N GLU A 122 0.71 -6.64 -12.42
CA GLU A 122 0.04 -7.88 -12.87
C GLU A 122 0.14 -9.09 -11.91
N GLY A 123 0.29 -8.83 -10.61
CA GLY A 123 0.05 -9.81 -9.55
C GLY A 123 1.25 -10.61 -9.08
N GLU A 124 2.27 -10.82 -9.91
CA GLU A 124 3.37 -11.76 -9.59
C GLU A 124 4.78 -11.22 -9.87
N ARG A 125 4.92 -10.12 -10.62
CA ARG A 125 6.25 -9.56 -10.93
C ARG A 125 6.78 -8.77 -9.74
N LEU A 126 7.72 -9.35 -9.00
CA LEU A 126 8.51 -8.67 -7.99
C LEU A 126 9.98 -8.69 -8.41
N GLY A 127 10.41 -7.61 -9.05
CA GLY A 127 11.76 -7.46 -9.59
C GLY A 127 12.81 -7.34 -8.49
N GLU A 128 12.94 -6.15 -7.90
CA GLU A 128 14.03 -5.85 -6.98
C GLU A 128 13.57 -5.64 -5.54
N VAL A 129 14.41 -6.07 -4.60
CA VAL A 129 14.30 -5.69 -3.19
C VAL A 129 15.34 -4.61 -2.94
N VAL A 130 14.89 -3.44 -2.53
CA VAL A 130 15.75 -2.26 -2.35
C VAL A 130 15.58 -1.65 -0.98
N VAL A 131 16.63 -1.01 -0.49
CA VAL A 131 16.55 -0.14 0.69
C VAL A 131 16.29 1.27 0.21
N ALA A 132 15.27 1.94 0.75
CA ALA A 132 14.86 3.26 0.31
C ALA A 132 14.41 4.14 1.47
N ASP A 133 14.72 5.44 1.36
CA ASP A 133 13.97 6.46 2.09
C ASP A 133 12.63 6.76 1.37
N VAL A 134 11.80 7.60 2.00
CA VAL A 134 10.46 7.93 1.49
C VAL A 134 10.53 8.62 0.12
N ASP A 135 11.48 9.53 -0.09
CA ASP A 135 11.61 10.27 -1.35
C ASP A 135 12.00 9.35 -2.52
N ASN A 136 12.95 8.44 -2.30
CA ASN A 136 13.38 7.47 -3.29
C ASN A 136 12.28 6.45 -3.60
N LEU A 137 11.55 5.98 -2.58
CA LEU A 137 10.36 5.16 -2.78
C LEU A 137 9.33 5.87 -3.67
N LEU A 138 8.99 7.13 -3.39
CA LEU A 138 8.00 7.86 -4.19
C LEU A 138 8.46 8.04 -5.65
N ARG A 139 9.76 8.28 -5.89
CA ARG A 139 10.32 8.34 -7.25
C ARG A 139 10.18 6.99 -7.98
N MET A 140 10.47 5.89 -7.29
CA MET A 140 10.32 4.54 -7.85
C MET A 140 8.86 4.21 -8.16
N LEU A 141 7.97 4.49 -7.20
CA LEU A 141 6.53 4.29 -7.33
C LEU A 141 5.99 5.08 -8.52
N ARG A 142 6.35 6.36 -8.63
CA ARG A 142 5.97 7.23 -9.74
C ARG A 142 6.35 6.65 -11.09
N ARG A 143 7.62 6.27 -11.25
CA ARG A 143 8.13 5.67 -12.49
C ARG A 143 7.37 4.39 -12.83
N CYS A 144 7.23 3.50 -11.86
CA CYS A 144 6.60 2.20 -12.11
C CYS A 144 5.09 2.28 -12.34
N VAL A 145 4.36 3.16 -11.65
CA VAL A 145 2.91 3.31 -11.85
C VAL A 145 2.61 4.00 -13.18
N ARG A 146 3.47 4.93 -13.63
CA ARG A 146 3.37 5.55 -14.95
C ARG A 146 3.51 4.50 -16.05
N ASP A 147 4.55 3.67 -15.96
CA ASP A 147 4.93 2.70 -16.98
C ASP A 147 4.71 1.25 -16.47
N LEU A 148 3.50 0.95 -15.99
CA LEU A 148 3.18 -0.35 -15.33
C LEU A 148 3.49 -1.57 -16.20
N ASP A 149 3.26 -1.47 -17.51
CA ASP A 149 3.38 -2.61 -18.43
C ASP A 149 4.84 -3.09 -18.55
N VAL A 150 5.80 -2.20 -18.33
CA VAL A 150 7.25 -2.47 -18.40
C VAL A 150 7.94 -2.47 -17.03
N CYS A 151 7.23 -2.13 -15.95
CA CYS A 151 7.81 -2.21 -14.61
C CYS A 151 7.84 -3.67 -14.14
N GLU A 152 8.99 -4.10 -13.63
CA GLU A 152 9.17 -5.44 -13.03
C GLU A 152 8.65 -5.54 -11.59
N GLY A 153 8.22 -4.42 -11.01
CA GLY A 153 7.85 -4.31 -9.61
C GLY A 153 9.04 -4.23 -8.66
N PHE A 154 8.76 -3.95 -7.39
CA PHE A 154 9.76 -3.83 -6.34
C PHE A 154 9.18 -4.09 -4.95
N LEU A 155 10.07 -4.43 -4.01
CA LEU A 155 9.85 -4.34 -2.58
C LEU A 155 10.87 -3.35 -2.00
N ALA A 156 10.41 -2.17 -1.61
CA ALA A 156 11.24 -1.15 -1.01
C ALA A 156 11.11 -1.23 0.52
N VAL A 157 12.23 -1.42 1.21
CA VAL A 157 12.30 -1.51 2.67
C VAL A 157 12.86 -0.19 3.21
N LYS A 158 12.28 0.31 4.31
CA LYS A 158 12.75 1.51 4.99
C LYS A 158 14.26 1.41 5.30
N ALA A 159 15.00 2.47 4.94
CA ALA A 159 16.41 2.66 5.26
C ALA A 159 16.68 2.88 6.76
#